data_AF-A0A661LEI5-F1
#
_entry.id   AF-A0A661LEI5-F1
#
_cell.length_a   1.000
_cell.length_b   1.000
_cell.length_c   1.000
_cell.angle_alpha   90.00
_cell.angle_beta   90.00
_cell.angle_gamma   90.00
#
_symmetry.space_group_name_H-M   'P 1'
#
loop_
_entity.id
_entity.type
_entity.pdbx_description
1 polymer ?
#
loop_
_entity_poly.entity_id
_entity_poly.type
_entity_poly.pdbx_seq_one_letter_code
_entity_poly.pdbx_strand_id
1 'polypeptide(L)'
;MAKTFNPKMFDDIKEGYQKWEKEIEKAFSMRPERLKRFSTVSDREIKRIYTPEDIKDQDFKQDISFPGTYPFTRGVQPSMYRGRLWTMRMFAGLGTAKDTNRRFHLLVKEGQTGLSTAFDMPTLMGYDSDSPRARGEVGKCGVAIDTLVDMEDLFEGLPIDRITTSMTINPPAPVIWGMYIAMAENRGIDRKVIGGTIQNDMLKEFIAQKTFMCP
;
A
#
# COMPACT_ATOMS: atom_id res chain seq x y z
N MET A 1 0.15 0.96 43.65
CA MET A 1 0.13 -0.39 43.05
C MET A 1 -0.21 -0.25 41.58
N ALA A 2 0.55 -0.89 40.69
CA ALA A 2 0.25 -0.87 39.26
C ALA A 2 -1.17 -1.40 39.03
N LYS A 3 -2.04 -0.56 38.45
CA LYS A 3 -3.43 -0.91 38.09
C LYS A 3 -3.50 -1.79 36.83
N THR A 4 -2.36 -2.27 36.34
CA THR A 4 -2.23 -2.98 35.06
C THR A 4 -1.36 -4.22 35.26
N PHE A 5 -1.89 -5.38 34.82
CA PHE A 5 -1.22 -6.68 34.70
C PHE A 5 -0.53 -7.19 35.98
N ASN A 6 -1.28 -7.34 37.07
CA ASN A 6 -0.81 -8.06 38.26
C ASN A 6 -1.53 -9.41 38.43
N PRO A 7 -0.97 -10.38 39.17
CA PRO A 7 -1.57 -11.72 39.31
C PRO A 7 -3.02 -11.70 39.82
N LYS A 8 -3.32 -10.84 40.80
CA LYS A 8 -4.67 -10.71 41.37
C LYS A 8 -5.71 -10.28 40.32
N MET A 9 -5.34 -9.36 39.43
CA MET A 9 -6.20 -8.90 38.34
C MET A 9 -6.54 -10.05 37.38
N PHE A 10 -5.58 -10.93 37.08
CA PHE A 10 -5.81 -12.08 36.20
C PHE A 10 -6.78 -13.09 36.84
N ASP A 11 -6.64 -13.33 38.15
CA ASP A 11 -7.61 -14.14 38.91
C ASP A 11 -9.02 -13.53 38.86
N ASP A 12 -9.15 -12.23 39.13
CA ASP A 12 -10.42 -11.49 39.08
C ASP A 12 -11.05 -11.56 37.67
N ILE A 13 -10.25 -11.42 36.61
CA ILE A 13 -10.69 -11.53 35.21
C ILE A 13 -11.20 -12.94 34.92
N LYS A 14 -10.49 -13.97 35.38
CA LYS A 14 -10.87 -15.37 35.15
C LYS A 14 -12.19 -15.69 35.84
N GLU A 15 -12.39 -15.24 37.08
CA GLU A 15 -13.66 -15.37 37.78
C GLU A 15 -14.79 -14.61 37.08
N GLY A 16 -14.53 -13.37 36.67
CA GLY A 16 -15.48 -12.54 35.93
C GLY A 16 -15.89 -13.17 34.60
N TYR A 17 -14.93 -13.71 33.85
CA TYR A 17 -15.16 -14.40 32.59
C TYR A 17 -16.05 -15.63 32.79
N GLN A 18 -15.79 -16.47 33.80
CA GLN A 18 -16.62 -17.64 34.11
C GLN A 18 -18.06 -17.27 34.48
N LYS A 19 -18.25 -16.17 35.22
CA LYS A 19 -19.60 -15.66 35.55
C LYS A 19 -20.32 -15.20 34.29
N TRP A 20 -19.63 -14.41 33.46
CA TRP A 20 -20.17 -13.92 32.18
C TRP A 20 -20.51 -15.07 31.21
N GLU A 21 -19.65 -16.09 31.11
CA GLU A 21 -19.87 -17.26 30.27
C GLU A 21 -21.14 -18.02 30.66
N LYS A 22 -21.41 -18.17 31.97
CA LYS A 22 -22.67 -18.78 32.43
C LYS A 22 -23.89 -17.95 32.03
N GLU A 23 -23.82 -16.63 32.10
CA GLU A 23 -24.93 -15.76 31.72
C GLU A 23 -25.16 -15.78 30.20
N ILE A 24 -24.10 -15.83 29.39
CA ILE A 24 -24.25 -15.87 27.93
C ILE A 24 -24.80 -17.23 27.46
N GLU A 25 -24.38 -18.34 28.09
CA GLU A 25 -24.93 -19.67 27.78
C GLU A 25 -26.42 -19.75 28.13
N LYS A 26 -26.87 -19.11 29.23
CA LYS A 26 -28.31 -18.96 29.52
C LYS A 26 -29.03 -18.20 28.42
N ALA A 27 -28.48 -17.08 27.96
CA ALA A 27 -29.06 -16.30 26.87
C ALA A 27 -29.16 -17.13 25.57
N PHE A 28 -28.10 -17.88 25.24
CA PHE A 28 -28.06 -18.70 24.04
C PHE A 28 -28.92 -19.96 24.10
N SER A 29 -29.27 -20.44 25.29
CA SER A 29 -30.28 -21.50 25.45
C SER A 29 -31.67 -21.08 24.95
N MET A 30 -32.02 -19.79 25.07
CA MET A 30 -33.28 -19.24 24.56
C MET A 30 -33.21 -18.91 23.07
N ARG A 31 -32.04 -18.41 22.62
CA ARG A 31 -31.81 -18.06 21.22
C ARG A 31 -30.34 -18.30 20.86
N PRO A 32 -30.02 -19.29 20.03
CA PRO A 32 -28.62 -19.63 19.73
C PRO A 32 -27.91 -18.51 18.97
N GLU A 33 -26.58 -18.58 18.98
CA GLU A 33 -25.74 -17.74 18.15
C GLU A 33 -26.08 -17.88 16.66
N ARG A 34 -25.85 -16.81 15.89
CA ARG A 34 -26.14 -16.78 14.44
C ARG A 34 -25.32 -17.79 13.65
N LEU A 35 -24.11 -18.10 14.13
CA LEU A 35 -23.18 -19.03 13.51
C LEU A 35 -22.56 -19.89 14.62
N LYS A 36 -22.21 -21.13 14.27
CA LYS A 36 -21.47 -22.03 15.17
C LYS A 36 -20.03 -21.60 15.38
N ARG A 37 -19.44 -20.90 14.40
CA ARG A 37 -18.06 -20.39 14.42
C ARG A 37 -18.03 -19.03 13.75
N PHE A 38 -17.44 -18.06 14.43
CA PHE A 38 -17.11 -16.76 13.85
C PHE A 38 -15.65 -16.78 13.44
N SER A 39 -15.35 -16.32 12.22
CA SER A 39 -13.99 -16.25 11.72
C SER A 39 -13.78 -15.01 10.87
N THR A 40 -12.53 -14.58 10.81
CA THR A 40 -12.07 -13.57 9.84
C THR A 40 -12.07 -14.15 8.42
N VAL A 41 -11.94 -13.29 7.41
CA VAL A 41 -11.77 -13.71 6.00
C VAL A 41 -10.52 -14.56 5.75
N SER A 42 -9.54 -14.52 6.66
CA SER A 42 -8.33 -15.34 6.64
C SER A 42 -8.46 -16.63 7.47
N ASP A 43 -9.69 -17.06 7.75
CA ASP A 43 -10.04 -18.27 8.50
C ASP A 43 -9.51 -18.34 9.95
N ARG A 44 -9.15 -17.20 10.54
CA ARG A 44 -8.84 -17.12 11.98
C ARG A 44 -10.13 -17.04 12.79
N GLU A 45 -10.27 -17.92 13.77
CA GLU A 45 -11.42 -17.92 14.68
C GLU A 45 -11.47 -16.65 15.53
N ILE A 46 -12.68 -16.13 15.75
CA ILE A 46 -12.96 -14.94 16.55
C ILE A 46 -13.69 -15.38 17.82
N LYS A 47 -13.04 -15.22 18.97
CA LYS A 47 -13.66 -15.42 20.29
C LYS A 47 -14.78 -14.40 20.50
N ARG A 48 -15.77 -14.75 21.33
CA ARG A 48 -16.89 -13.87 21.70
C ARG A 48 -16.41 -12.54 22.30
N ILE A 49 -15.39 -12.60 23.15
CA ILE A 49 -14.67 -11.43 23.70
C ILE A 49 -13.17 -11.76 23.84
N TYR A 50 -12.34 -10.71 23.94
CA TYR A 50 -10.92 -10.80 24.28
C TYR A 50 -10.66 -10.01 25.57
N THR A 51 -9.78 -10.52 26.41
CA THR A 51 -9.44 -10.03 27.74
C THR A 51 -7.92 -9.94 27.90
N PRO A 52 -7.41 -9.32 28.97
CA PRO A 52 -5.98 -9.35 29.28
C PRO A 52 -5.35 -10.76 29.32
N GLU A 53 -6.11 -11.80 29.68
CA GLU A 53 -5.62 -13.20 29.65
C GLU A 53 -5.19 -13.63 28.23
N ASP A 54 -5.81 -13.09 27.18
CA ASP A 54 -5.54 -13.48 25.79
C ASP A 54 -4.18 -12.98 25.27
N ILE A 55 -3.55 -12.05 26.00
CA ILE A 55 -2.23 -11.48 25.67
C ILE A 55 -1.24 -11.61 26.82
N LYS A 56 -1.51 -12.47 27.81
CA LYS A 56 -0.67 -12.58 29.02
C LYS A 56 0.77 -13.03 28.74
N ASP A 57 0.97 -13.80 27.67
CA ASP A 57 2.27 -14.33 27.25
C ASP A 57 2.98 -13.39 26.26
N GLN A 58 2.39 -12.24 25.93
CA GLN A 58 2.97 -11.28 25.00
C GLN A 58 4.09 -10.48 25.67
N ASP A 59 5.29 -10.48 25.09
CA ASP A 59 6.41 -9.67 25.58
C ASP A 59 6.33 -8.29 24.93
N PHE A 60 6.08 -7.26 25.76
CA PHE A 60 6.01 -5.89 25.26
C PHE A 60 7.28 -5.46 24.51
N LYS A 61 8.48 -5.81 24.98
CA LYS A 61 9.74 -5.35 24.39
C LYS A 61 10.04 -6.09 23.07
N GLN A 62 9.69 -7.36 22.97
CA GLN A 62 10.00 -8.19 21.80
C GLN A 62 8.92 -8.15 20.72
N ASP A 63 7.63 -8.11 21.10
CA ASP A 63 6.51 -8.27 20.17
C ASP A 63 5.87 -6.93 19.77
N ILE A 64 5.90 -5.93 20.65
CA ILE A 64 5.19 -4.65 20.45
C ILE A 64 6.19 -3.50 20.25
N SER A 65 7.03 -3.27 21.25
CA SER A 65 8.04 -2.21 21.36
C SER A 65 7.50 -0.78 21.15
N PHE A 66 8.42 0.17 21.04
CA PHE A 66 8.13 1.58 20.74
C PHE A 66 8.19 1.83 19.23
N PRO A 67 7.43 2.79 18.67
CA PRO A 67 7.53 3.16 17.26
C PRO A 67 8.97 3.59 16.92
N GLY A 68 9.44 3.23 15.72
CA GLY A 68 10.81 3.48 15.28
C GLY A 68 11.86 2.52 15.88
N THR A 69 11.44 1.53 16.66
CA THR A 69 12.33 0.49 17.23
C THR A 69 11.85 -0.88 16.80
N TYR A 70 12.77 -1.82 16.55
CA TYR A 70 12.45 -3.22 16.28
C TYR A 70 11.50 -3.78 17.37
N PRO A 71 10.47 -4.57 17.02
CA PRO A 71 10.12 -5.11 15.69
C PRO A 71 9.27 -4.18 14.81
N PHE A 72 9.14 -2.90 15.16
CA PHE A 72 8.37 -1.88 14.44
C PHE A 72 6.86 -2.13 14.38
N THR A 73 6.31 -3.00 15.23
CA THR A 73 4.86 -3.28 15.33
C THR A 73 4.03 -2.01 15.49
N ARG A 74 4.56 -1.01 16.18
CA ARG A 74 3.90 0.30 16.39
C ARG A 74 4.22 1.37 15.34
N GLY A 75 4.98 1.02 14.30
CA GLY A 75 5.37 1.91 13.21
C GLY A 75 6.88 2.01 13.03
N VAL A 76 7.32 2.27 11.79
CA VAL A 76 8.74 2.36 11.40
C VAL A 76 9.40 3.71 11.73
N GLN A 77 8.60 4.74 12.05
CA GLN A 77 9.09 6.07 12.42
C GLN A 77 8.72 6.38 13.88
N PRO A 78 9.60 7.01 14.67
CA PRO A 78 9.30 7.30 16.08
C PRO A 78 8.16 8.32 16.27
N SER A 79 8.05 9.32 15.38
CA SER A 79 7.02 10.36 15.46
C SER A 79 5.74 10.02 14.70
N MET A 80 5.78 9.05 13.78
CA MET A 80 4.71 8.72 12.83
C MET A 80 4.01 9.98 12.30
N TYR A 81 2.68 9.99 12.32
CA TYR A 81 1.82 11.03 11.76
C TYR A 81 1.76 12.32 12.61
N ARG A 82 2.33 12.33 13.82
CA ARG A 82 2.52 13.58 14.57
C ARG A 82 3.67 14.41 13.98
N GLY A 83 4.65 13.74 13.34
CA GLY A 83 5.74 14.40 12.64
C GLY A 83 5.41 14.71 11.19
N ARG A 84 4.99 13.69 10.43
CA ARG A 84 4.62 13.84 9.01
C ARG A 84 3.47 12.91 8.66
N LEU A 85 2.43 13.44 8.02
CA LEU A 85 1.34 12.62 7.48
C LEU A 85 1.86 11.63 6.43
N TRP A 86 1.13 10.56 6.19
CA TRP A 86 1.39 9.69 5.06
C TRP A 86 1.28 10.48 3.74
N THR A 87 1.98 10.02 2.71
CA THR A 87 1.84 10.63 1.37
C THR A 87 0.45 10.33 0.82
N MET A 88 -0.33 11.37 0.56
CA MET A 88 -1.56 11.25 -0.22
C MET A 88 -1.16 11.06 -1.67
N ARG A 89 -1.26 9.83 -2.16
CA ARG A 89 -0.75 9.43 -3.47
C ARG A 89 -1.86 8.75 -4.27
N MET A 90 -2.59 9.52 -5.09
CA MET A 90 -3.62 8.93 -5.96
C MET A 90 -2.96 8.29 -7.17
N PHE A 91 -3.44 7.09 -7.50
CA PHE A 91 -3.08 6.34 -8.68
C PHE A 91 -3.85 6.89 -9.89
N ALA A 92 -3.13 7.33 -10.92
CA ALA A 92 -3.74 7.92 -12.10
C ALA A 92 -2.95 7.60 -13.38
N GLY A 93 -3.68 7.45 -14.47
CA GLY A 93 -3.18 7.22 -15.82
C GLY A 93 -4.34 6.89 -16.73
N LEU A 94 -4.45 7.60 -17.85
CA LEU A 94 -5.44 7.36 -18.89
C LEU A 94 -5.03 8.13 -20.15
N GLY A 95 -5.20 7.50 -21.31
CA GLY A 95 -4.99 8.14 -22.61
C GLY A 95 -3.51 8.43 -22.86
N THR A 96 -3.24 9.60 -23.42
CA THR A 96 -1.89 10.05 -23.74
C THR A 96 -1.17 10.59 -22.51
N ALA A 97 0.16 10.77 -22.64
CA ALA A 97 0.98 11.44 -21.64
C ALA A 97 0.41 12.81 -21.21
N LYS A 98 -0.08 13.61 -22.17
CA LYS A 98 -0.66 14.93 -21.92
C LYS A 98 -2.00 14.87 -21.17
N ASP A 99 -2.84 13.87 -21.47
CA ASP A 99 -4.09 13.66 -20.74
C ASP A 99 -3.83 13.34 -19.26
N THR A 100 -2.87 12.45 -19.01
CA THR A 100 -2.46 12.09 -17.65
C THR A 100 -1.73 13.23 -16.93
N ASN A 101 -0.90 13.99 -17.64
CA ASN A 101 -0.26 15.19 -17.11
C ASN A 101 -1.28 16.21 -16.58
N ARG A 102 -2.34 16.49 -17.37
CA ARG A 102 -3.44 17.36 -16.94
C ARG A 102 -4.09 16.85 -15.66
N ARG A 103 -4.26 15.53 -15.52
CA ARG A 103 -4.78 14.92 -14.29
C ARG A 103 -3.81 15.07 -13.12
N PHE A 104 -2.51 14.92 -13.32
CA PHE A 104 -1.51 15.14 -12.27
C PHE A 104 -1.49 16.59 -11.77
N HIS A 105 -1.56 17.58 -12.66
CA HIS A 105 -1.66 18.99 -12.26
C HIS A 105 -2.91 19.25 -11.42
N LEU A 106 -4.06 18.71 -11.82
CA LEU A 106 -5.29 18.79 -11.03
C LEU A 106 -5.09 18.16 -9.65
N LEU A 107 -4.53 16.95 -9.57
CA LEU A 107 -4.31 16.25 -8.31
C LEU A 107 -3.37 17.02 -7.37
N VAL A 108 -2.25 17.53 -7.87
CA VAL A 108 -1.30 18.34 -7.09
C VAL A 108 -1.98 19.61 -6.58
N LYS A 109 -2.78 20.27 -7.42
CA LYS A 109 -3.58 21.44 -7.02
C LYS A 109 -4.57 21.11 -5.91
N GLU A 110 -5.20 19.94 -5.94
CA GLU A 110 -6.14 19.46 -4.91
C GLU A 110 -5.45 18.86 -3.67
N GLY A 111 -4.12 18.99 -3.54
CA GLY A 111 -3.39 18.62 -2.32
C GLY A 111 -2.68 17.26 -2.33
N GLN A 112 -2.58 16.61 -3.49
CA GLN A 112 -1.75 15.40 -3.64
C GLN A 112 -0.28 15.72 -3.34
N THR A 113 0.36 14.89 -2.50
CA THR A 113 1.75 15.10 -2.02
C THR A 113 2.77 14.12 -2.62
N GLY A 114 2.33 13.26 -3.54
CA GLY A 114 3.19 12.41 -4.36
C GLY A 114 2.41 11.82 -5.53
N LEU A 115 3.04 11.65 -6.69
CA LEU A 115 2.41 11.16 -7.92
C LEU A 115 2.43 9.64 -8.01
N SER A 116 1.44 9.01 -8.62
CA SER A 116 1.48 7.58 -8.92
C SER A 116 0.90 7.30 -10.30
N THR A 117 1.74 6.76 -11.17
CA THR A 117 1.45 6.54 -12.58
C THR A 117 0.94 5.12 -12.82
N ALA A 118 -0.23 5.02 -13.42
CA ALA A 118 -0.80 3.81 -13.99
C ALA A 118 -0.46 3.75 -15.49
N PHE A 119 0.17 2.68 -15.95
CA PHE A 119 0.49 2.50 -17.37
C PHE A 119 -0.55 1.61 -18.05
N ASP A 120 -0.73 1.78 -19.36
CA ASP A 120 -1.62 0.94 -20.14
C ASP A 120 -1.06 -0.48 -20.33
N MET A 121 -1.88 -1.39 -20.84
CA MET A 121 -1.47 -2.79 -21.03
C MET A 121 -0.28 -2.94 -22.00
N PRO A 122 -0.22 -2.26 -23.16
CA PRO A 122 0.95 -2.27 -24.03
C PRO A 122 2.23 -1.91 -23.29
N THR A 123 2.27 -0.77 -22.59
CA THR A 123 3.43 -0.31 -21.83
C THR A 123 3.79 -1.32 -20.72
N LEU A 124 2.80 -1.83 -19.98
CA LEU A 124 3.03 -2.84 -18.92
C LEU A 124 3.64 -4.14 -19.46
N MET A 125 3.27 -4.51 -20.69
CA MET A 125 3.75 -5.70 -21.39
C MET A 125 4.97 -5.40 -22.28
N GLY A 126 5.47 -4.16 -22.26
CA GLY A 126 6.59 -3.63 -23.04
C GLY A 126 6.43 -3.78 -24.55
N TYR A 127 5.25 -3.47 -25.05
CA TYR A 127 5.00 -3.23 -26.48
C TYR A 127 4.80 -1.74 -26.73
N ASP A 128 5.35 -1.26 -27.83
CA ASP A 128 5.01 0.06 -28.37
C ASP A 128 3.55 0.08 -28.85
N SER A 129 2.95 1.27 -28.85
CA SER A 129 1.53 1.47 -29.21
C SER A 129 1.15 1.02 -30.63
N ASP A 130 2.11 0.93 -31.56
CA ASP A 130 1.89 0.47 -32.94
C ASP A 130 2.04 -1.04 -33.12
N SER A 131 2.44 -1.76 -32.05
CA SER A 131 2.51 -3.21 -32.04
C SER A 131 1.14 -3.83 -32.38
N PRO A 132 1.08 -4.87 -33.24
CA PRO A 132 -0.16 -5.61 -33.48
C PRO A 132 -0.80 -6.15 -32.20
N ARG A 133 -0.01 -6.39 -31.14
CA ARG A 133 -0.47 -6.86 -29.82
C ARG A 133 -1.07 -5.75 -28.95
N ALA A 134 -0.80 -4.49 -29.25
CA ALA A 134 -1.31 -3.33 -28.52
C ALA A 134 -2.70 -2.88 -29.00
N ARG A 135 -3.16 -3.40 -30.15
CA ARG A 135 -4.39 -2.95 -30.81
C ARG A 135 -5.59 -3.00 -29.88
N GLY A 136 -6.17 -1.84 -29.61
CA GLY A 136 -7.37 -1.69 -28.80
C GLY A 136 -7.13 -1.55 -27.30
N GLU A 137 -5.88 -1.55 -26.85
CA GLU A 137 -5.52 -1.40 -25.42
C GLU A 137 -4.74 -0.11 -25.11
N VAL A 138 -4.22 0.57 -26.13
CA VAL A 138 -3.46 1.82 -26.02
C VAL A 138 -4.25 2.87 -25.24
N GLY A 139 -3.69 3.35 -24.14
CA GLY A 139 -4.25 4.41 -23.30
C GLY A 139 -5.56 4.08 -22.57
N LYS A 140 -6.04 2.82 -22.56
CA LYS A 140 -7.37 2.50 -21.98
C LYS A 140 -7.39 2.38 -20.46
N CYS A 141 -6.44 1.66 -19.88
CA CYS A 141 -6.39 1.36 -18.45
C CYS A 141 -5.21 2.04 -17.75
N GLY A 142 -4.55 2.96 -18.45
CA GLY A 142 -3.39 3.69 -17.99
C GLY A 142 -2.90 4.64 -19.08
N VAL A 143 -1.79 5.30 -18.81
CA VAL A 143 -1.11 6.15 -19.79
C VAL A 143 -0.26 5.29 -20.73
N ALA A 144 -0.30 5.60 -22.04
CA ALA A 144 0.60 5.02 -23.03
C ALA A 144 1.96 5.74 -22.99
N ILE A 145 3.05 4.99 -22.84
CA ILE A 145 4.43 5.51 -22.83
C ILE A 145 5.29 4.58 -23.69
N ASP A 146 5.68 5.06 -24.87
CA ASP A 146 6.54 4.32 -25.80
C ASP A 146 7.97 4.89 -25.78
N THR A 147 8.09 6.21 -25.59
CA THR A 147 9.33 6.95 -25.79
C THR A 147 9.67 7.88 -24.62
N LEU A 148 10.89 8.43 -24.66
CA LEU A 148 11.31 9.50 -23.74
C LEU A 148 10.43 10.75 -23.88
N VAL A 149 9.95 11.07 -25.08
CA VAL A 149 9.09 12.25 -25.31
C VAL A 149 7.77 12.12 -24.53
N ASP A 150 7.20 10.92 -24.49
CA ASP A 150 5.99 10.67 -23.71
C ASP A 150 6.24 10.84 -22.21
N MET A 151 7.42 10.42 -21.72
CA MET A 151 7.83 10.63 -20.33
C MET A 151 8.02 12.12 -20.00
N GLU A 152 8.58 12.90 -20.94
CA GLU A 152 8.74 14.35 -20.83
C GLU A 152 7.37 15.06 -20.77
N ASP A 153 6.46 14.72 -21.68
CA ASP A 153 5.08 15.21 -21.72
C ASP A 153 4.33 14.85 -20.43
N LEU A 154 4.47 13.60 -19.95
CA LEU A 154 3.77 13.10 -18.77
C LEU A 154 4.06 13.94 -17.53
N PHE A 155 5.32 14.37 -17.36
CA PHE A 155 5.75 15.11 -16.18
C PHE A 155 5.89 16.62 -16.41
N GLU A 156 5.57 17.14 -17.61
CA GLU A 156 5.75 18.55 -17.97
C GLU A 156 5.15 19.50 -16.90
N GLY A 157 5.96 20.46 -16.45
CA GLY A 157 5.57 21.46 -15.44
C GLY A 157 5.38 20.94 -14.01
N LEU A 158 5.59 19.65 -13.73
CA LEU A 158 5.45 19.08 -12.38
C LEU A 158 6.78 19.14 -11.59
N PRO A 159 6.75 19.47 -10.28
CA PRO A 159 7.95 19.65 -9.46
C PRO A 159 8.51 18.33 -8.92
N ILE A 160 9.00 17.47 -9.82
CA ILE A 160 9.48 16.10 -9.51
C ILE A 160 10.72 16.07 -8.58
N ASP A 161 11.38 17.20 -8.37
CA ASP A 161 12.46 17.43 -7.41
C ASP A 161 11.96 17.68 -5.98
N ARG A 162 10.67 17.98 -5.82
CA ARG A 162 10.05 18.35 -4.51
C ARG A 162 9.00 17.35 -4.06
N ILE A 163 8.34 16.67 -4.99
CA ILE A 163 7.37 15.62 -4.71
C ILE A 163 7.93 14.27 -5.16
N THR A 164 7.48 13.21 -4.50
CA THR A 164 7.92 11.86 -4.86
C THR A 164 7.01 11.27 -5.93
N THR A 165 7.59 10.55 -6.89
CA THR A 165 6.86 9.86 -7.96
C THR A 165 6.82 8.35 -7.72
N SER A 166 5.76 7.69 -8.18
CA SER A 166 5.63 6.24 -8.10
C SER A 166 5.18 5.73 -9.45
N MET A 167 5.74 4.63 -9.90
CA MET A 167 5.43 4.03 -11.19
C MET A 167 5.08 2.56 -10.97
N THR A 168 3.82 2.21 -11.22
CA THR A 168 3.33 0.82 -11.09
C THR A 168 3.68 0.07 -12.37
N ILE A 169 4.95 -0.32 -12.46
CA ILE A 169 5.56 -0.96 -13.63
C ILE A 169 6.48 -2.10 -13.17
N ASN A 170 6.46 -3.24 -13.87
CA ASN A 170 7.24 -4.44 -13.50
C ASN A 170 8.15 -4.92 -14.64
N PRO A 171 7.73 -5.65 -15.70
CA PRO A 171 8.69 -6.16 -16.69
C PRO A 171 9.56 -5.08 -17.36
N PRO A 172 9.00 -3.95 -17.85
CA PRO A 172 9.79 -2.89 -18.46
C PRO A 172 10.21 -1.83 -17.43
N ALA A 173 10.17 -2.12 -16.13
CA ALA A 173 10.54 -1.15 -15.09
C ALA A 173 11.94 -0.54 -15.28
N PRO A 174 12.99 -1.28 -15.68
CA PRO A 174 14.31 -0.68 -15.93
C PRO A 174 14.29 0.35 -17.07
N VAL A 175 13.52 0.10 -18.13
CA VAL A 175 13.41 1.00 -19.30
C VAL A 175 12.66 2.27 -18.91
N ILE A 176 11.50 2.12 -18.29
CA ILE A 176 10.69 3.25 -17.80
C ILE A 176 11.45 4.08 -16.75
N TRP A 177 12.23 3.43 -15.89
CA TRP A 177 13.09 4.12 -14.94
C TRP A 177 14.21 4.90 -15.64
N GLY A 178 14.83 4.31 -16.67
CA GLY A 178 15.82 4.99 -17.51
C GLY A 178 15.25 6.24 -18.17
N MET A 179 14.04 6.16 -18.73
CA MET A 179 13.33 7.31 -19.31
C MET A 179 13.05 8.39 -18.27
N TYR A 180 12.60 8.01 -17.07
CA TYR A 180 12.32 8.97 -16.00
C TYR A 180 13.59 9.71 -15.54
N ILE A 181 14.71 9.00 -15.41
CA ILE A 181 16.01 9.63 -15.10
C ILE A 181 16.43 10.59 -16.21
N ALA A 182 16.39 10.15 -17.47
CA ALA A 182 16.80 10.97 -18.61
C ALA A 182 15.94 12.25 -18.72
N MET A 183 14.63 12.14 -18.48
CA MET A 183 13.72 13.29 -18.43
C MET A 183 14.09 14.27 -17.31
N ALA A 184 14.45 13.77 -16.11
CA ALA A 184 14.90 14.61 -15.01
C ALA A 184 16.23 15.33 -15.34
N GLU A 185 17.18 14.62 -15.96
CA GLU A 185 18.46 15.19 -16.38
C GLU A 185 18.31 16.25 -17.47
N ASN A 186 17.41 16.03 -18.45
CA ASN A 186 17.07 17.01 -19.48
C ASN A 186 16.50 18.30 -18.88
N ARG A 187 15.90 18.23 -17.68
CA ARG A 187 15.43 19.39 -16.90
C ARG A 187 16.48 19.97 -15.97
N GLY A 188 17.70 19.43 -15.96
CA GLY A 188 18.79 19.84 -15.06
C GLY A 188 18.61 19.41 -13.60
N ILE A 189 17.81 18.38 -13.32
CA ILE A 189 17.54 17.88 -11.96
C ILE A 189 18.54 16.77 -11.64
N ASP A 190 19.26 16.90 -10.51
CA ASP A 190 20.21 15.88 -10.04
C ASP A 190 19.49 14.58 -9.63
N ARG A 191 20.01 13.43 -10.08
CA ARG A 191 19.53 12.08 -9.70
C ARG A 191 19.50 11.84 -8.19
N LYS A 192 20.27 12.58 -7.40
CA LYS A 192 20.30 12.46 -5.93
C LYS A 192 19.07 13.04 -5.25
N VAL A 193 18.33 13.94 -5.91
CA VAL A 193 17.16 14.60 -5.32
C VAL A 193 15.82 14.02 -5.79
N ILE A 194 15.82 13.24 -6.88
CA ILE A 194 14.61 12.54 -7.32
C ILE A 194 14.25 11.45 -6.31
N GLY A 195 13.05 11.58 -5.73
CA GLY A 195 12.51 10.59 -4.80
C GLY A 195 11.37 9.82 -5.45
N GLY A 196 11.36 8.50 -5.32
CA GLY A 196 10.26 7.74 -5.87
C GLY A 196 10.33 6.23 -5.69
N THR A 197 9.46 5.55 -6.42
CA THR A 197 9.32 4.09 -6.40
C THR A 197 8.98 3.58 -7.79
N ILE A 198 9.67 2.53 -8.23
CA ILE A 198 9.18 1.64 -9.28
C ILE A 198 8.72 0.35 -8.59
N GLN A 199 7.62 -0.24 -9.05
CA GLN A 199 7.09 -1.43 -8.38
C GLN A 199 8.07 -2.61 -8.46
N ASN A 200 8.56 -2.93 -9.66
CA ASN A 200 9.67 -3.85 -9.92
C ASN A 200 9.65 -5.16 -9.10
N ASP A 201 8.45 -5.71 -8.86
CA ASP A 201 8.27 -7.01 -8.21
C ASP A 201 7.75 -7.98 -9.26
N MET A 202 8.68 -8.75 -9.82
CA MET A 202 8.40 -9.76 -10.84
C MET A 202 7.80 -11.04 -10.25
N LEU A 203 8.07 -11.37 -8.98
CA LEU A 203 7.58 -12.62 -8.40
C LEU A 203 6.05 -12.60 -8.25
N LYS A 204 5.48 -11.47 -7.84
CA LYS A 204 4.02 -11.32 -7.77
C LYS A 204 3.35 -11.36 -9.14
N GLU A 205 4.07 -11.07 -10.23
CA GLU A 205 3.50 -11.12 -11.59
C GLU A 205 3.14 -12.56 -11.96
N PHE A 206 4.01 -13.51 -11.61
CA PHE A 206 3.76 -14.93 -11.84
C PHE A 206 2.59 -15.44 -11.01
N ILE A 207 2.42 -14.95 -9.77
CA ILE A 207 1.40 -15.47 -8.85
C ILE A 207 0.03 -14.84 -9.10
N ALA A 208 -0.04 -13.52 -9.29
CA ALA A 208 -1.31 -12.78 -9.24
C ALA A 208 -1.54 -11.77 -10.38
N GLN A 209 -0.59 -10.87 -10.67
CA GLN A 209 -0.86 -9.68 -11.49
C GLN A 209 -0.76 -9.91 -13.02
N LYS A 210 0.01 -10.91 -13.44
CA LYS A 210 0.05 -11.46 -14.82
C LYS A 210 0.53 -10.50 -15.92
N THR A 211 1.34 -9.49 -15.60
CA THR A 211 2.10 -8.73 -16.60
C THR A 211 3.55 -9.22 -16.60
N PHE A 212 3.84 -10.30 -17.33
CA PHE A 212 5.18 -10.87 -17.45
C PHE A 212 5.61 -10.97 -18.92
N MET A 213 6.91 -10.77 -19.16
CA MET A 213 7.50 -10.74 -20.51
C MET A 213 8.65 -11.75 -20.67
N CYS A 214 9.48 -11.88 -19.65
CA CYS A 214 10.59 -12.85 -19.61
C CYS A 214 10.29 -13.99 -18.63
N PRO A 215 10.89 -15.17 -18.81
CA PRO A 215 10.77 -16.31 -17.90
C PRO A 215 11.18 -15.99 -16.46
#